data_AF-A0A4P6EBP1-F1
#
_entry.id   AF-A0A4P6EBP1-F1
#
_cell.length_a   1.000
_cell.length_b   1.000
_cell.length_c   1.000
_cell.angle_alpha   90.00
_cell.angle_beta   90.00
_cell.angle_gamma   90.00
#
_symmetry.space_group_name_H-M   'P 1'
#
loop_
_entity.id
_entity.type
_entity.pdbx_description
1 polymer ?
#
loop_
_entity_poly.entity_id
_entity_poly.type
_entity_poly.pdbx_seq_one_letter_code
_entity_poly.pdbx_strand_id
1 'polypeptide(L)'
;MTEIPMPYPLTDEPRIHLADASEADRADAAASLEQLLTGQADAPPHGEAMALMVALTESLLDDDEPITPALAARVAFMAAMPSIPETMAVQIAFGRHVAEEALLKTARLVDRAGRREMTVDDYVWAQHAAGQIPRDTIVRMLHGEVRRKPLADRVGCGIALLRRTAALVPEPYRPSLLCTLAWLMWARGQRPLALLYIDEAAQIEPEHLLAYGLSMIMSSRLPAWVGR
;
A
#
# COMPACT_ATOMS: atom_id res chain seq x y z
N MET A 1 -8.77 -25.73 17.96
CA MET A 1 -7.98 -24.72 17.26
C MET A 1 -7.06 -25.46 16.31
N THR A 2 -7.37 -25.42 15.04
CA THR A 2 -6.61 -26.13 14.00
C THR A 2 -5.53 -25.16 13.52
N GLU A 3 -4.26 -25.49 13.77
CA GLU A 3 -3.13 -24.72 13.23
C GLU A 3 -3.26 -24.69 11.70
N ILE A 4 -3.32 -23.48 11.14
CA ILE A 4 -3.22 -23.27 9.70
C ILE A 4 -1.75 -23.55 9.36
N PRO A 5 -1.45 -24.55 8.52
CA PRO A 5 -0.07 -24.86 8.19
C PRO A 5 0.52 -23.71 7.38
N MET A 6 1.49 -23.00 7.96
CA MET A 6 2.32 -22.04 7.25
C MET A 6 3.13 -22.80 6.19
N PRO A 7 2.91 -22.54 4.89
CA PRO A 7 3.65 -23.23 3.86
C PRO A 7 5.05 -22.61 3.82
N TYR A 8 6.06 -23.47 3.96
CA TYR A 8 7.50 -23.21 3.80
C TYR A 8 8.30 -22.79 5.04
N PRO A 9 9.48 -23.40 5.28
CA PRO A 9 10.41 -22.93 6.28
C PRO A 9 10.85 -21.50 5.93
N LEU A 10 10.77 -20.60 6.90
CA LEU A 10 11.30 -19.25 6.82
C LEU A 10 12.82 -19.38 6.78
N THR A 11 13.42 -18.84 5.73
CA THR A 11 14.88 -18.69 5.57
C THR A 11 15.19 -17.24 5.93
N ASP A 12 16.28 -16.98 6.66
CA ASP A 12 16.67 -15.61 7.06
C ASP A 12 17.16 -14.75 5.88
N GLU A 13 17.25 -15.30 4.66
CA GLU A 13 17.65 -14.55 3.48
C GLU A 13 16.46 -13.86 2.79
N PRO A 14 16.60 -12.57 2.39
CA PRO A 14 15.56 -11.84 1.69
C PRO A 14 15.23 -12.51 0.36
N ARG A 15 13.94 -12.78 0.14
CA ARG A 15 13.46 -13.55 -1.03
C ARG A 15 13.26 -12.68 -2.26
N ILE A 16 13.43 -11.37 -2.11
CA ILE A 16 13.20 -10.37 -3.15
C ILE A 16 14.43 -9.50 -3.35
N HIS A 17 14.71 -9.16 -4.61
CA HIS A 17 15.73 -8.19 -4.95
C HIS A 17 15.11 -6.78 -4.91
N LEU A 18 15.56 -5.94 -3.97
CA LEU A 18 15.25 -4.50 -3.95
C LEU A 18 16.20 -3.74 -4.89
N ALA A 19 15.94 -2.46 -5.16
CA ALA A 19 16.90 -1.67 -5.94
C ALA A 19 18.22 -1.52 -5.19
N ASP A 20 19.35 -1.36 -5.90
CA ASP A 20 20.60 -1.00 -5.24
C ASP A 20 20.46 0.37 -4.59
N ALA A 21 20.98 0.54 -3.38
CA ALA A 21 21.07 1.81 -2.67
C ALA A 21 22.39 1.90 -1.91
N SER A 22 22.98 3.10 -1.87
CA SER A 22 24.21 3.33 -1.12
C SER A 22 23.92 3.30 0.39
N GLU A 23 24.92 2.98 1.21
CA GLU A 23 24.78 3.08 2.67
C GLU A 23 24.50 4.52 3.13
N ALA A 24 25.10 5.50 2.45
CA ALA A 24 24.85 6.91 2.71
C ALA A 24 23.38 7.28 2.44
N ASP A 25 22.83 6.86 1.30
CA ASP A 25 21.43 7.11 0.95
C ASP A 25 20.48 6.48 1.98
N ARG A 26 20.80 5.27 2.46
CA ARG A 26 20.02 4.59 3.51
C ARG A 26 20.08 5.34 4.84
N ALA A 27 21.26 5.82 5.22
CA ALA A 27 21.43 6.62 6.43
C ALA A 27 20.64 7.95 6.35
N ASP A 28 20.68 8.62 5.20
CA ASP A 28 19.93 9.86 4.96
C ASP A 28 18.42 9.64 5.01
N ALA A 29 17.93 8.54 4.43
CA ALA A 29 16.52 8.16 4.49
C ALA A 29 16.10 7.84 5.94
N ALA A 30 16.92 7.10 6.69
CA ALA A 30 16.67 6.79 8.09
C ALA A 30 16.61 8.06 8.96
N ALA A 31 17.56 8.98 8.79
CA ALA A 31 17.56 10.26 9.50
C ALA A 31 16.34 11.13 9.15
N SER A 32 15.95 11.17 7.87
CA SER A 32 14.74 11.87 7.43
C SER A 32 13.48 11.26 8.04
N LEU A 33 13.43 9.93 8.14
CA LEU A 33 12.31 9.23 8.75
C LEU A 33 12.24 9.47 10.26
N GLU A 34 13.39 9.42 10.94
CA GLU A 34 13.48 9.77 12.36
C GLU A 34 13.00 11.20 12.62
N GLN A 35 13.35 12.16 11.76
CA GLN A 35 12.84 13.53 11.85
C GLN A 35 11.32 13.60 11.67
N LEU A 36 10.73 12.81 10.78
CA LEU A 36 9.27 12.76 10.61
C LEU A 36 8.58 12.14 11.83
N LEU A 37 9.21 11.15 12.47
CA LEU A 37 8.66 10.45 13.64
C LEU A 37 8.83 11.23 14.95
N THR A 38 9.97 11.92 15.10
CA THR A 38 10.33 12.72 16.29
C THR A 38 9.89 14.18 16.18
N GLY A 39 9.54 14.62 14.98
CA GLY A 39 9.07 15.96 14.68
C GLY A 39 7.87 16.35 15.54
N GLN A 40 8.13 17.18 16.54
CA GLN A 40 7.13 17.98 17.28
C GLN A 40 6.52 19.04 16.35
N ALA A 41 5.59 18.69 15.47
CA ALA A 41 4.63 19.59 14.82
C ALA A 41 3.67 18.77 13.95
N ASP A 42 2.38 18.75 14.31
CA ASP A 42 1.23 18.35 13.50
C ASP A 42 1.54 17.36 12.37
N ALA A 43 1.76 16.07 12.72
CA ALA A 43 1.54 15.03 11.73
C ALA A 43 0.15 15.28 11.14
N PRO A 44 0.04 15.48 9.81
CA PRO A 44 -1.22 15.93 9.23
C PRO A 44 -2.31 14.94 9.64
N PRO A 45 -3.50 15.42 10.05
CA PRO A 45 -4.64 14.56 10.27
C PRO A 45 -4.76 13.55 9.12
N HIS A 46 -5.13 12.31 9.40
CA HIS A 46 -5.05 11.23 8.42
C HIS A 46 -5.65 11.57 7.03
N GLY A 47 -6.76 12.33 6.99
CA GLY A 47 -7.34 12.82 5.74
C GLY A 47 -6.45 13.80 4.95
N GLU A 48 -5.70 14.67 5.62
CA GLU A 48 -4.70 15.53 4.99
C GLU A 48 -3.51 14.72 4.49
N ALA A 49 -3.04 13.74 5.25
CA ALA A 49 -1.99 12.82 4.82
C ALA A 49 -2.39 12.05 3.54
N MET A 50 -3.63 11.58 3.47
CA MET A 50 -4.16 10.96 2.25
C MET A 50 -4.16 11.94 1.08
N ALA A 51 -4.62 13.18 1.26
CA ALA A 51 -4.63 14.18 0.20
C ALA A 51 -3.22 14.52 -0.30
N LEU A 52 -2.26 14.65 0.62
CA LEU A 52 -0.85 14.88 0.32
C LEU A 52 -0.24 13.68 -0.42
N MET A 53 -0.57 12.46 -0.02
CA MET A 53 -0.10 11.25 -0.69
C MET A 53 -0.56 11.22 -2.16
N VAL A 54 -1.82 11.57 -2.44
CA VAL A 54 -2.33 11.62 -3.82
C VAL A 54 -1.48 12.55 -4.68
N ALA A 55 -1.21 13.76 -4.21
CA ALA A 55 -0.39 14.72 -4.95
C ALA A 55 1.06 14.23 -5.10
N LEU A 56 1.66 13.72 -4.02
CA LEU A 56 3.03 13.23 -4.03
C LEU A 56 3.22 12.07 -5.00
N THR A 57 2.31 11.09 -5.00
CA THR A 57 2.39 9.95 -5.90
C THR A 57 2.31 10.37 -7.36
N GLU A 58 1.46 11.31 -7.74
CA GLU A 58 1.44 11.79 -9.14
C GLU A 58 2.73 12.52 -9.51
N SER A 59 3.23 13.42 -8.64
CA SER A 59 4.50 14.10 -8.90
C SER A 59 5.66 13.12 -9.06
N LEU A 60 5.73 12.06 -8.25
CA LEU A 60 6.77 11.04 -8.34
C LEU A 60 6.62 10.09 -9.53
N LEU A 61 5.41 9.96 -10.11
CA LEU A 61 5.19 9.17 -11.31
C LEU A 61 5.48 9.94 -12.60
N ASP A 62 5.36 11.28 -12.55
CA ASP A 62 5.66 12.19 -13.65
C ASP A 62 7.15 12.62 -13.68
N ASP A 63 7.89 12.39 -12.59
CA ASP A 63 9.31 12.71 -12.46
C ASP A 63 10.19 11.54 -12.94
N ASP A 64 11.12 11.83 -13.86
CA ASP A 64 12.10 10.86 -14.36
C ASP A 64 13.33 10.77 -13.43
N GLU A 65 13.47 11.69 -12.47
CA GLU A 65 14.58 11.68 -11.52
C GLU A 65 14.42 10.55 -10.46
N PRO A 66 15.54 9.91 -10.06
CA PRO A 66 15.49 8.95 -8.96
C PRO A 66 14.99 9.59 -7.68
N ILE A 67 14.05 8.92 -6.99
CA ILE A 67 13.55 9.39 -5.69
C ILE A 67 14.71 9.61 -4.71
N THR A 68 14.70 10.78 -4.07
CA THR A 68 15.69 11.16 -3.06
C THR A 68 15.44 10.42 -1.74
N PRO A 69 16.47 10.23 -0.88
CA PRO A 69 16.30 9.61 0.44
C PRO A 69 15.20 10.25 1.30
N ALA A 70 15.13 11.58 1.30
CA ALA A 70 14.11 12.33 2.05
C ALA A 70 12.68 12.09 1.53
N LEU A 71 12.49 12.03 0.21
CA LEU A 71 11.18 11.70 -0.37
C LEU A 71 10.82 10.24 -0.12
N ALA A 72 11.79 9.32 -0.17
CA ALA A 72 11.56 7.92 0.16
C ALA A 72 11.09 7.74 1.61
N ALA A 73 11.72 8.43 2.56
CA ALA A 73 11.29 8.47 3.95
C ALA A 73 9.84 8.96 4.10
N ARG A 74 9.47 10.03 3.39
CA ARG A 74 8.10 10.56 3.43
C ARG A 74 7.06 9.62 2.80
N VAL A 75 7.40 8.95 1.71
CA VAL A 75 6.54 7.91 1.12
C VAL A 75 6.35 6.76 2.11
N ALA A 76 7.42 6.26 2.74
CA ALA A 76 7.33 5.18 3.72
C ALA A 76 6.51 5.59 4.96
N PHE A 77 6.73 6.80 5.47
CA PHE A 77 5.96 7.35 6.59
C PHE A 77 4.45 7.39 6.29
N MET A 78 4.06 7.90 5.12
CA MET A 78 2.63 7.92 4.74
C MET A 78 2.10 6.51 4.46
N ALA A 79 2.89 5.64 3.83
CA ALA A 79 2.49 4.26 3.57
C ALA A 79 2.25 3.47 4.87
N ALA A 80 2.86 3.84 6.00
CA ALA A 80 2.55 3.22 7.29
C ALA A 80 1.15 3.55 7.84
N MET A 81 0.45 4.53 7.25
CA MET A 81 -0.91 4.90 7.69
C MET A 81 -1.97 3.98 7.06
N PRO A 82 -3.06 3.65 7.80
CA PRO A 82 -4.16 2.84 7.27
C PRO A 82 -4.73 3.39 5.96
N SER A 83 -5.28 2.56 5.07
CA SER A 83 -5.89 3.00 3.80
C SER A 83 -4.95 3.62 2.75
N ILE A 84 -3.76 4.09 3.13
CA ILE A 84 -2.84 4.75 2.19
C ILE A 84 -2.21 3.76 1.20
N PRO A 85 -1.62 2.62 1.62
CA PRO A 85 -1.00 1.65 0.69
C PRO A 85 -1.94 1.14 -0.39
N GLU A 86 -3.15 0.72 -0.01
CA GLU A 86 -4.16 0.25 -0.94
C GLU A 86 -4.66 1.35 -1.88
N THR A 87 -4.82 2.58 -1.37
CA THR A 87 -5.19 3.74 -2.21
C THR A 87 -4.08 4.07 -3.19
N MET A 88 -2.83 4.09 -2.74
CA MET A 88 -1.64 4.32 -3.56
C MET A 88 -1.52 3.25 -4.66
N ALA A 89 -1.78 1.97 -4.35
CA ALA A 89 -1.75 0.88 -5.32
C ALA A 89 -2.76 1.10 -6.47
N VAL A 90 -4.02 1.41 -6.15
CA VAL A 90 -5.04 1.65 -7.17
C VAL A 90 -4.84 2.99 -7.89
N GLN A 91 -4.28 4.00 -7.23
CA GLN A 91 -3.91 5.28 -7.84
C GLN A 91 -2.84 5.10 -8.92
N ILE A 92 -1.75 4.40 -8.59
CA ILE A 92 -0.68 4.07 -9.53
C ILE A 92 -1.29 3.35 -10.74
N ALA A 93 -2.09 2.32 -10.48
CA ALA A 93 -2.64 1.47 -11.53
C ALA A 93 -3.71 2.13 -12.41
N PHE A 94 -4.57 2.98 -11.84
CA PHE A 94 -5.77 3.44 -12.55
C PHE A 94 -5.85 4.95 -12.74
N GLY A 95 -5.00 5.74 -12.07
CA GLY A 95 -4.91 7.19 -12.19
C GLY A 95 -5.35 7.95 -10.94
N ARG A 96 -4.92 9.22 -10.87
CA ARG A 96 -5.22 10.19 -9.80
C ARG A 96 -6.70 10.21 -9.37
N HIS A 97 -7.62 10.22 -10.32
CA HIS A 97 -9.06 10.34 -10.04
C HIS A 97 -9.60 9.20 -9.17
N VAL A 98 -8.99 8.00 -9.22
CA VAL A 98 -9.39 6.87 -8.36
C VAL A 98 -9.05 7.16 -6.90
N ALA A 99 -7.91 7.80 -6.64
CA ALA A 99 -7.49 8.18 -5.31
C ALA A 99 -8.29 9.36 -4.76
N GLU A 100 -8.64 10.33 -5.61
CA GLU A 100 -9.54 11.44 -5.25
C GLU A 100 -10.94 10.92 -4.90
N GLU A 101 -11.45 9.93 -5.64
CA GLU A 101 -12.71 9.25 -5.28
C GLU A 101 -12.59 8.50 -3.95
N ALA A 102 -11.45 7.86 -3.67
CA ALA A 102 -11.17 7.19 -2.40
C ALA A 102 -11.21 8.18 -1.24
N LEU A 103 -10.52 9.31 -1.38
CA LEU A 103 -10.45 10.38 -0.39
C LEU A 103 -11.86 10.92 -0.07
N LEU A 104 -12.66 11.20 -1.09
CA LEU A 104 -14.05 11.66 -0.90
C LEU A 104 -14.91 10.62 -0.16
N LYS A 105 -14.68 9.32 -0.39
CA LYS A 105 -15.39 8.25 0.32
C LYS A 105 -14.94 8.13 1.77
N THR A 106 -13.63 8.20 2.03
CA THR A 106 -13.11 8.21 3.41
C THR A 106 -13.65 9.41 4.18
N ALA A 107 -13.65 10.61 3.59
CA ALA A 107 -14.24 11.79 4.23
C ALA A 107 -15.73 11.60 4.57
N ARG A 108 -16.52 11.00 3.65
CA ARG A 108 -17.94 10.67 3.90
C ARG A 108 -18.11 9.57 4.94
N LEU A 109 -17.17 8.63 5.05
CA LEU A 109 -17.18 7.59 6.07
C LEU A 109 -16.96 8.21 7.45
N VAL A 110 -15.94 9.06 7.58
CA VAL A 110 -15.61 9.80 8.80
C VAL A 110 -16.77 10.70 9.24
N ASP A 111 -17.35 11.49 8.33
CA ASP A 111 -18.52 12.33 8.65
C ASP A 111 -19.72 11.49 9.14
N ARG A 112 -20.00 10.35 8.49
CA ARG A 112 -21.12 9.47 8.89
C ARG A 112 -20.92 8.79 10.24
N ALA A 113 -19.68 8.43 10.57
CA ALA A 113 -19.31 7.88 11.87
C ALA A 113 -19.40 8.97 12.96
N GLY A 114 -18.86 10.16 12.68
CA GLY A 114 -18.90 11.31 13.59
C GLY A 114 -20.34 11.76 13.92
N ARG A 115 -21.24 11.81 12.94
CA ARG A 115 -22.68 12.10 13.17
C ARG A 115 -23.40 11.08 14.05
N ARG A 116 -22.81 9.91 14.27
CA ARG A 116 -23.32 8.84 15.13
C ARG A 116 -22.53 8.71 16.43
N GLU A 117 -21.57 9.60 16.67
CA GLU A 117 -20.68 9.55 17.83
C GLU A 117 -19.92 8.21 17.93
N MET A 118 -19.58 7.61 16.78
CA MET A 118 -18.84 6.36 16.68
C MET A 118 -17.43 6.62 16.14
N THR A 119 -16.48 5.75 16.52
CA THR A 119 -15.22 5.65 15.79
C THR A 119 -15.48 5.14 14.37
N VAL A 120 -14.53 5.36 13.45
CA VAL A 120 -14.64 4.83 12.09
C VAL A 120 -14.71 3.30 12.12
N ASP A 121 -13.90 2.66 12.95
CA ASP A 121 -13.87 1.20 13.06
C ASP A 121 -15.18 0.64 13.60
N ASP A 122 -15.72 1.21 14.68
CA ASP A 122 -17.01 0.79 15.23
C ASP A 122 -18.12 0.96 14.20
N TYR A 123 -18.09 2.07 13.45
CA TYR A 123 -19.06 2.33 12.41
C TYR A 123 -18.95 1.29 11.29
N VAL A 124 -17.74 1.00 10.79
CA VAL A 124 -17.52 -0.03 9.76
C VAL A 124 -17.95 -1.41 10.25
N TRP A 125 -17.69 -1.76 11.51
CA TRP A 125 -18.08 -3.04 12.12
C TRP A 125 -19.61 -3.15 12.21
N ALA A 126 -20.29 -2.08 12.61
CA ALA A 126 -21.75 -2.04 12.61
C ALA A 126 -22.33 -2.19 11.19
N GLN A 127 -21.71 -1.56 10.18
CA GLN A 127 -22.11 -1.75 8.78
C GLN A 127 -21.86 -3.19 8.31
N HIS A 128 -20.75 -3.81 8.70
CA HIS A 128 -20.45 -5.22 8.41
C HIS A 128 -21.53 -6.13 8.99
N ALA A 129 -21.82 -5.99 10.29
CA ALA A 129 -22.83 -6.79 10.99
C ALA A 129 -24.22 -6.63 10.38
N ALA A 130 -24.54 -5.44 9.86
CA ALA A 130 -25.79 -5.15 9.16
C ALA A 130 -25.81 -5.61 7.69
N GLY A 131 -24.71 -6.17 7.15
CA GLY A 131 -24.61 -6.56 5.74
C GLY A 131 -24.57 -5.37 4.77
N GLN A 132 -24.20 -4.18 5.26
CA GLN A 132 -24.27 -2.91 4.54
C GLN A 132 -22.89 -2.38 4.10
N ILE A 133 -21.83 -3.20 4.12
CA ILE A 133 -20.53 -2.78 3.59
C ILE A 133 -20.65 -2.45 2.10
N PRO A 134 -20.33 -1.21 1.70
CA PRO A 134 -20.31 -0.86 0.29
C PRO A 134 -19.28 -1.71 -0.46
N ARG A 135 -19.72 -2.48 -1.46
CA ARG A 135 -18.83 -3.05 -2.49
C ARG A 135 -18.52 -1.98 -3.54
N ASP A 136 -17.89 -0.92 -3.10
CA ASP A 136 -17.60 0.20 -3.98
C ASP A 136 -16.54 -0.17 -5.04
N THR A 137 -16.43 0.68 -6.06
CA THR A 137 -15.56 0.46 -7.21
C THR A 137 -14.09 0.25 -6.83
N ILE A 138 -13.59 0.90 -5.78
CA ILE A 138 -12.18 0.80 -5.35
C ILE A 138 -11.93 -0.55 -4.71
N VAL A 139 -12.80 -1.00 -3.82
CA VAL A 139 -12.72 -2.35 -3.24
C VAL A 139 -12.75 -3.41 -4.35
N ARG A 140 -13.63 -3.24 -5.34
CA ARG A 140 -13.68 -4.13 -6.52
C ARG A 140 -12.43 -4.05 -7.38
N MET A 141 -11.79 -2.89 -7.50
CA MET A 141 -10.49 -2.73 -8.17
C MET A 141 -9.41 -3.51 -7.41
N LEU A 142 -9.28 -3.28 -6.09
CA LEU A 142 -8.34 -4.01 -5.23
C LEU A 142 -8.52 -5.52 -5.32
N HIS A 143 -9.76 -5.99 -5.38
CA HIS A 143 -10.11 -7.40 -5.47
C HIS A 143 -9.98 -8.00 -6.87
N GLY A 144 -9.63 -7.22 -7.90
CA GLY A 144 -9.51 -7.76 -9.26
C GLY A 144 -10.85 -8.03 -9.94
N GLU A 145 -11.94 -7.43 -9.49
CA GLU A 145 -13.33 -7.74 -9.91
C GLU A 145 -13.86 -6.81 -11.00
N VAL A 146 -13.06 -5.81 -11.41
CA VAL A 146 -13.40 -4.92 -12.51
C VAL A 146 -12.81 -5.43 -13.83
N ARG A 147 -13.39 -5.02 -14.96
CA ARG A 147 -12.84 -5.33 -16.30
C ARG A 147 -11.84 -4.30 -16.79
N ARG A 148 -11.82 -3.09 -16.18
CA ARG A 148 -10.88 -2.03 -16.53
C ARG A 148 -9.46 -2.52 -16.27
N LYS A 149 -8.57 -2.41 -17.25
CA LYS A 149 -7.16 -2.76 -17.14
C LYS A 149 -6.37 -1.64 -16.43
N PRO A 150 -5.38 -1.99 -15.60
CA PRO A 150 -4.35 -1.05 -15.14
C PRO A 150 -3.60 -0.40 -16.31
N LEU A 151 -3.14 0.83 -16.12
CA LEU A 151 -2.29 1.56 -17.05
C LEU A 151 -0.86 1.03 -16.93
N ALA A 152 -0.43 0.27 -17.95
CA ALA A 152 0.80 -0.52 -17.90
C ALA A 152 2.05 0.32 -17.57
N ASP A 153 2.21 1.47 -18.22
CA ASP A 153 3.37 2.35 -18.03
C ASP A 153 3.42 2.89 -16.60
N ARG A 154 2.28 3.37 -16.08
CA ARG A 154 2.18 3.85 -14.68
C ARG A 154 2.47 2.76 -13.67
N VAL A 155 1.97 1.54 -13.89
CA VAL A 155 2.30 0.39 -13.03
C VAL A 155 3.79 0.08 -13.08
N GLY A 156 4.42 0.20 -14.26
CA GLY A 156 5.87 0.09 -14.42
C GLY A 156 6.64 1.11 -13.58
N CYS A 157 6.32 2.39 -13.73
CA CYS A 157 6.93 3.49 -12.97
C CYS A 157 6.71 3.31 -11.47
N GLY A 158 5.49 3.00 -11.03
CA GLY A 158 5.18 2.78 -9.62
C GLY A 158 5.93 1.60 -9.00
N ILE A 159 6.13 0.50 -9.74
CA ILE A 159 6.96 -0.61 -9.26
C ILE A 159 8.42 -0.17 -9.10
N ALA A 160 8.99 0.57 -10.05
CA ALA A 160 10.36 1.06 -9.97
C ALA A 160 10.54 2.01 -8.78
N LEU A 161 9.63 2.98 -8.63
CA LEU A 161 9.56 3.91 -7.51
C LEU A 161 9.53 3.17 -6.17
N LEU A 162 8.57 2.28 -5.96
CA LEU A 162 8.39 1.59 -4.68
C LEU A 162 9.55 0.63 -4.35
N ARG A 163 10.18 -0.01 -5.35
CA ARG A 163 11.39 -0.83 -5.11
C ARG A 163 12.56 0.02 -4.66
N ARG A 164 12.72 1.23 -5.23
CA ARG A 164 13.75 2.18 -4.80
C ARG A 164 13.44 2.74 -3.42
N THR A 165 12.19 3.10 -3.13
CA THR A 165 11.77 3.52 -1.78
C THR A 165 12.05 2.44 -0.75
N ALA A 166 11.65 1.19 -0.99
CA ALA A 166 11.88 0.08 -0.08
C ALA A 166 13.38 -0.21 0.14
N ALA A 167 14.22 -0.01 -0.88
CA ALA A 167 15.67 -0.16 -0.75
C ALA A 167 16.34 0.90 0.13
N LEU A 168 15.76 2.11 0.17
CA LEU A 168 16.29 3.24 0.92
C LEU A 168 15.89 3.21 2.40
N VAL A 169 14.67 2.77 2.70
CA VAL A 169 14.11 2.90 4.05
C VAL A 169 14.50 1.74 4.97
N PRO A 170 14.54 1.95 6.30
CA PRO A 170 14.78 0.89 7.26
C PRO A 170 13.73 -0.22 7.16
N GLU A 171 14.14 -1.46 7.46
CA GLU A 171 13.33 -2.66 7.29
C GLU A 171 11.94 -2.61 7.94
N PRO A 172 11.75 -2.12 9.18
CA PRO A 172 10.44 -2.06 9.82
C PRO A 172 9.39 -1.20 9.08
N TYR A 173 9.80 -0.35 8.14
CA TYR A 173 8.90 0.53 7.39
C TYR A 173 8.63 0.03 5.96
N ARG A 174 9.15 -1.15 5.60
CA ARG A 174 8.95 -1.77 4.29
C ARG A 174 7.60 -2.51 4.13
N PRO A 175 6.97 -3.13 5.14
CA PRO A 175 5.82 -4.02 4.94
C PRO A 175 4.68 -3.43 4.08
N SER A 176 4.27 -2.19 4.35
CA SER A 176 3.23 -1.51 3.57
C SER A 176 3.64 -1.20 2.11
N LEU A 177 4.91 -0.87 1.89
CA LEU A 177 5.47 -0.69 0.53
C LEU A 177 5.50 -2.02 -0.22
N LEU A 178 5.90 -3.09 0.46
CA LEU A 178 5.93 -4.45 -0.10
C LEU A 178 4.53 -4.96 -0.43
N CYS A 179 3.52 -4.66 0.40
CA CYS A 179 2.11 -4.94 0.08
C CYS A 179 1.64 -4.19 -1.18
N THR A 180 2.02 -2.92 -1.32
CA THR A 180 1.71 -2.13 -2.53
C THR A 180 2.38 -2.73 -3.77
N LEU A 181 3.67 -3.09 -3.66
CA LEU A 181 4.42 -3.79 -4.72
C LEU A 181 3.78 -5.13 -5.09
N ALA A 182 3.41 -5.93 -4.09
CA ALA A 182 2.72 -7.20 -4.30
C ALA A 182 1.44 -7.01 -5.11
N TRP A 183 0.62 -6.02 -4.73
CA TRP A 183 -0.62 -5.74 -5.44
C TRP A 183 -0.37 -5.33 -6.90
N LEU A 184 0.62 -4.47 -7.16
CA LEU A 184 0.99 -4.08 -8.54
C LEU A 184 1.51 -5.26 -9.35
N MET A 185 2.30 -6.16 -8.76
CA MET A 185 2.75 -7.39 -9.41
C MET A 185 1.58 -8.32 -9.74
N TRP A 186 0.67 -8.52 -8.79
CA TRP A 186 -0.54 -9.32 -9.00
C TRP A 186 -1.44 -8.70 -10.07
N ALA A 187 -1.58 -7.38 -10.09
CA ALA A 187 -2.33 -6.64 -11.11
C ALA A 187 -1.74 -6.83 -12.52
N ARG A 188 -0.43 -7.10 -12.66
CA ARG A 188 0.23 -7.48 -13.92
C ARG A 188 0.11 -8.96 -14.27
N GLY A 189 -0.58 -9.75 -13.45
CA GLY A 189 -0.64 -11.21 -13.60
C GLY A 189 0.60 -11.95 -13.09
N GLN A 190 1.55 -11.27 -12.43
CA GLN A 190 2.78 -11.85 -11.87
C GLN A 190 2.53 -12.41 -10.46
N ARG A 191 1.55 -13.32 -10.32
CA ARG A 191 1.13 -13.86 -9.02
C ARG A 191 2.26 -14.47 -8.18
N PRO A 192 3.19 -15.29 -8.74
CA PRO A 192 4.29 -15.84 -7.94
C PRO A 192 5.15 -14.74 -7.29
N LEU A 193 5.47 -13.70 -8.06
CA LEU A 193 6.27 -12.59 -7.57
C LEU A 193 5.51 -11.72 -6.56
N ALA A 194 4.19 -11.55 -6.76
CA ALA A 194 3.34 -10.89 -5.79
C ALA A 194 3.35 -11.59 -4.43
N LEU A 195 3.23 -12.92 -4.42
CA LEU A 195 3.25 -13.71 -3.19
C LEU A 195 4.61 -13.64 -2.49
N LEU A 196 5.73 -13.58 -3.22
CA LEU A 196 7.05 -13.36 -2.61
C LEU A 196 7.15 -12.02 -1.86
N TYR A 197 6.58 -10.94 -2.41
CA TYR A 197 6.52 -9.65 -1.71
C TYR A 197 5.63 -9.70 -0.46
N ILE A 198 4.53 -10.46 -0.49
CA ILE A 198 3.67 -10.66 0.69
C ILE A 198 4.38 -11.48 1.76
N ASP A 199 5.08 -12.54 1.37
CA ASP A 199 5.86 -13.37 2.29
C ASP A 199 6.95 -12.55 2.98
N GLU A 200 7.67 -11.70 2.22
CA GLU A 200 8.68 -10.79 2.80
C GLU A 200 8.04 -9.79 3.77
N ALA A 201 6.90 -9.19 3.41
CA ALA A 201 6.19 -8.28 4.30
C ALA A 201 5.76 -8.97 5.61
N ALA A 202 5.28 -10.20 5.52
CA ALA A 202 4.86 -11.01 6.66
C ALA A 202 6.03 -11.54 7.51
N GLN A 203 7.24 -11.67 6.93
CA GLN A 203 8.45 -11.96 7.70
C GLN A 203 8.86 -10.78 8.57
N ILE A 204 8.81 -9.56 8.01
CA ILE A 204 9.15 -8.34 8.73
C ILE A 204 8.08 -8.02 9.79
N GLU A 205 6.80 -8.14 9.44
CA GLU A 205 5.68 -7.85 10.33
C GLU A 205 4.58 -8.92 10.19
N PRO A 206 4.61 -9.99 11.01
CA PRO A 206 3.68 -11.13 10.91
C PRO A 206 2.20 -10.77 11.08
N GLU A 207 1.90 -9.69 11.81
CA GLU A 207 0.52 -9.24 12.09
C GLU A 207 0.04 -8.16 11.11
N HIS A 208 0.79 -7.88 10.05
CA HIS A 208 0.45 -6.83 9.09
C HIS A 208 -0.85 -7.15 8.34
N LEU A 209 -1.96 -6.48 8.73
CA LEU A 209 -3.32 -6.80 8.26
C LEU A 209 -3.48 -6.76 6.75
N LEU A 210 -2.86 -5.80 6.07
CA LEU A 210 -2.92 -5.71 4.61
C LEU A 210 -2.19 -6.88 3.94
N ALA A 211 -1.06 -7.35 4.49
CA ALA A 211 -0.31 -8.47 3.94
C ALA A 211 -1.16 -9.74 4.02
N TYR A 212 -1.78 -9.97 5.19
CA TYR A 212 -2.72 -11.06 5.40
C TYR A 212 -3.90 -11.00 4.42
N GLY A 213 -4.59 -9.84 4.32
CA GLY A 213 -5.74 -9.67 3.43
C GLY A 213 -5.40 -9.87 1.95
N LEU A 214 -4.26 -9.33 1.50
CA LEU A 214 -3.80 -9.52 0.13
C LEU A 214 -3.39 -10.98 -0.16
N SER A 215 -2.79 -11.69 0.80
CA SER A 215 -2.42 -13.10 0.63
C SER A 215 -3.64 -13.97 0.26
N MET A 216 -4.78 -13.72 0.90
CA MET A 216 -6.04 -14.44 0.67
C MET A 216 -6.61 -14.16 -0.73
N ILE A 217 -6.55 -12.90 -1.17
CA ILE A 217 -7.03 -12.49 -2.50
C ILE A 217 -6.12 -13.07 -3.60
N MET A 218 -4.80 -12.91 -3.45
CA MET A 218 -3.82 -13.28 -4.47
C MET A 218 -3.71 -14.79 -4.64
N SER A 219 -3.86 -15.55 -3.56
CA SER A 219 -3.82 -17.03 -3.60
C SER A 219 -5.05 -17.62 -4.28
N SER A 220 -6.22 -16.98 -4.15
CA SER A 220 -7.49 -17.53 -4.63
C SER A 220 -7.78 -17.24 -6.12
N ARG A 221 -7.23 -16.16 -6.69
CA ARG A 221 -7.58 -15.74 -8.06
C ARG A 221 -6.54 -14.84 -8.71
N LEU A 222 -6.65 -14.73 -10.03
CA LEU A 222 -6.07 -13.63 -10.81
C LEU A 222 -7.11 -12.52 -11.00
N PRO A 223 -6.69 -11.27 -11.27
CA PRO A 223 -7.62 -10.22 -11.61
C PRO A 223 -8.37 -10.53 -12.91
N ALA A 224 -9.64 -10.12 -13.00
CA ALA A 224 -10.51 -10.36 -14.16
C ALA A 224 -10.05 -9.67 -15.46
N TRP A 225 -9.08 -8.75 -15.35
CA TRP A 225 -8.45 -8.06 -16.47
C TRP A 225 -7.21 -8.78 -17.03
N VAL A 226 -6.69 -9.81 -16.35
CA VAL A 226 -5.57 -10.64 -16.81
C VAL A 226 -6.09 -11.75 -17.73
N GLY A 227 -5.39 -12.03 -18.84
CA GLY A 227 -5.78 -13.07 -19.81
C GLY A 227 -6.77 -12.62 -20.88
N ARG A 228 -6.87 -11.31 -21.12
CA ARG A 228 -7.63 -10.71 -22.22
C ARG A 228 -6.72 -9.88 -23.11
#